data_AF-A0A6N7Q2A2-F1
#
_entry.id   AF-A0A6N7Q2A2-F1
#
_cell.length_a   1.000
_cell.length_b   1.000
_cell.length_c   1.000
_cell.angle_alpha   90.00
_cell.angle_beta   90.00
_cell.angle_gamma   90.00
#
_symmetry.space_group_name_H-M   'P 1'
#
loop_
_entity.id
_entity.type
_entity.pdbx_description
1 polymer ?
#
loop_
_entity_poly.entity_id
_entity_poly.type
_entity_poly.pdbx_seq_one_letter_code
_entity_poly.pdbx_strand_id
1 'polypeptide(L)'
;METELVIASDGAIYVRFEDEPPAGRRVFTGYALTAEERAKHGTHGLLRWACLQLLALGSDGCVYIEEGVIEPEGRKEFRGYALTPQEAERVAQEIHRTAFNVTIAMRLK
;
A
#
# COMPACT_ATOMS: atom_id res chain seq x y z
N MET A 1 3.15 6.02 -12.40
CA MET A 1 2.08 5.01 -12.42
C MET A 1 1.10 5.33 -11.31
N GLU A 2 -0.19 5.24 -11.58
CA GLU A 2 -1.23 5.42 -10.56
C GLU A 2 -1.24 4.21 -9.61
N THR A 3 -1.59 4.43 -8.35
CA THR A 3 -1.57 3.38 -7.33
C THR A 3 -2.95 2.76 -7.24
N GLU A 4 -3.10 1.54 -7.75
CA GLU A 4 -4.37 0.84 -7.82
C GLU A 4 -4.69 0.09 -6.53
N LEU A 5 -3.66 -0.39 -5.83
CA LEU A 5 -3.81 -1.05 -4.54
C LEU A 5 -2.62 -0.82 -3.63
N VAL A 6 -2.84 -0.99 -2.33
CA VAL A 6 -1.78 -1.08 -1.32
C VAL A 6 -1.96 -2.34 -0.49
N ILE A 7 -0.84 -2.96 -0.08
CA ILE A 7 -0.80 -4.02 0.91
C ILE A 7 -0.37 -3.39 2.23
N ALA A 8 -1.28 -3.31 3.19
CA ALA A 8 -1.07 -2.63 4.46
C ALA A 8 -0.54 -3.58 5.55
N SER A 9 0.17 -3.02 6.52
CA SER A 9 0.76 -3.76 7.63
C SER A 9 -0.26 -4.21 8.69
N ASP A 10 -1.53 -3.79 8.57
CA ASP A 10 -2.67 -4.37 9.27
C ASP A 10 -3.14 -5.71 8.67
N GLY A 11 -2.54 -6.14 7.55
CA GLY A 11 -2.85 -7.37 6.84
C GLY A 11 -3.95 -7.24 5.79
N ALA A 12 -4.51 -6.06 5.57
CA ALA A 12 -5.51 -5.83 4.54
C ALA A 12 -4.90 -5.39 3.20
N ILE A 13 -5.62 -5.71 2.13
CA ILE A 13 -5.41 -5.13 0.81
C ILE A 13 -6.46 -4.04 0.64
N TYR A 14 -6.00 -2.82 0.38
CA TYR A 14 -6.88 -1.70 0.06
C TYR A 14 -6.79 -1.42 -1.44
N VAL A 15 -7.94 -1.26 -2.08
CA VAL A 15 -8.03 -0.91 -3.51
C VAL A 15 -8.53 0.52 -3.67
N ARG A 16 -7.98 1.23 -4.66
CA ARG A 16 -8.33 2.63 -4.94
C ARG A 16 -9.82 2.77 -5.24
N PHE A 17 -10.40 3.88 -4.80
CA PHE A 17 -11.73 4.34 -5.23
C PHE A 17 -11.67 5.85 -5.54
N GLU A 18 -12.53 6.31 -6.44
CA GLU A 18 -12.58 7.73 -6.85
C GLU A 18 -13.63 8.51 -6.05
N ASP A 19 -14.81 7.93 -5.87
CA ASP A 19 -15.95 8.58 -5.18
C ASP A 19 -16.08 8.09 -3.72
N GLU A 20 -16.95 7.11 -3.50
CA GLU A 20 -17.22 6.53 -2.19
C GLU A 20 -16.87 5.05 -2.15
N PRO A 21 -16.35 4.55 -1.01
CA PRO A 21 -16.11 3.14 -0.84
C PRO A 21 -17.45 2.39 -0.68
N PRO A 22 -17.50 1.07 -0.96
CA PRO A 22 -18.67 0.27 -0.64
C PRO A 22 -19.05 0.39 0.85
N ALA A 23 -20.35 0.37 1.14
CA ALA A 23 -20.85 0.56 2.49
C ALA A 23 -20.25 -0.45 3.49
N GLY A 24 -19.86 0.05 4.68
CA GLY A 24 -19.29 -0.77 5.75
C GLY A 24 -17.84 -1.21 5.53
N ARG A 25 -17.17 -0.77 4.47
CA ARG A 25 -15.73 -1.04 4.28
C ARG A 25 -14.88 -0.09 5.10
N ARG A 26 -13.80 -0.63 5.68
CA ARG A 26 -12.72 0.18 6.26
C ARG A 26 -12.02 0.96 5.15
N VAL A 27 -11.60 2.18 5.45
CA VAL A 27 -10.86 3.04 4.53
C VAL A 27 -9.46 3.24 5.06
N PHE A 28 -8.49 3.25 4.16
CA PHE A 28 -7.14 3.70 4.41
C PHE A 28 -6.88 4.93 3.53
N THR A 29 -6.49 6.02 4.18
CA THR A 29 -5.91 7.19 3.52
C THR A 29 -4.44 7.24 3.94
N GLY A 30 -3.54 7.36 2.97
CA GLY A 30 -2.12 7.45 3.28
C GLY A 30 -1.36 8.32 2.30
N TYR A 31 -0.23 8.82 2.77
CA TYR A 31 0.65 9.70 2.00
C TYR A 31 1.99 9.03 1.73
N ALA A 32 2.46 9.15 0.49
CA ALA A 32 3.71 8.56 0.09
C ALA A 32 4.91 9.25 0.75
N LEU A 33 5.84 8.46 1.29
CA LEU A 33 7.14 8.94 1.72
C LEU A 33 8.00 9.31 0.51
N THR A 34 8.70 10.43 0.61
CA THR A 34 9.76 10.79 -0.33
C THR A 34 10.98 9.87 -0.15
N ALA A 35 11.90 9.89 -1.12
CA ALA A 35 13.14 9.13 -1.01
C ALA A 35 14.01 9.57 0.18
N GLU A 36 14.08 10.89 0.43
CA GLU A 36 14.84 11.47 1.53
C GLU A 36 14.29 11.03 2.89
N GLU A 37 12.97 11.00 3.05
CA GLU A 37 12.34 10.57 4.30
C GLU A 37 12.53 9.08 4.55
N ARG A 38 12.41 8.24 3.51
CA ARG A 38 12.72 6.81 3.66
C ARG A 38 14.17 6.62 4.13
N ALA A 39 15.12 7.41 3.61
CA ALA A 39 16.50 7.37 4.06
C ALA A 39 16.65 7.88 5.50
N LYS A 40 15.97 8.98 5.87
CA LYS A 40 15.99 9.57 7.20
C LYS A 40 15.44 8.65 8.28
N HIS A 41 14.29 8.01 8.02
CA HIS A 41 13.68 7.07 8.96
C HIS A 41 14.40 5.72 9.00
N GLY A 42 14.98 5.32 7.87
CA GLY A 42 15.68 4.05 7.71
C GLY A 42 14.80 2.84 8.03
N THR A 43 15.42 1.66 8.08
CA THR A 43 14.71 0.40 8.31
C THR A 43 13.98 0.38 9.66
N HIS A 44 14.58 0.93 10.72
CA HIS A 44 13.98 0.91 12.05
C HIS A 44 12.71 1.78 12.11
N GLY A 45 12.74 2.99 11.55
CA GLY A 45 11.55 3.85 11.51
C GLY A 45 10.41 3.22 10.71
N LEU A 46 10.73 2.64 9.55
CA LEU A 46 9.75 1.94 8.72
C LEU A 46 9.17 0.71 9.43
N LEU A 47 10.01 -0.11 10.08
CA LEU A 47 9.55 -1.26 10.86
C LEU A 47 8.67 -0.84 12.03
N ARG A 48 8.99 0.26 12.71
CA ARG A 48 8.15 0.79 13.79
C ARG A 48 6.75 1.12 13.28
N TRP A 49 6.62 1.82 12.15
CA TRP A 49 5.31 2.11 11.55
C TRP A 49 4.60 0.84 11.09
N ALA A 50 5.32 -0.13 10.52
CA ALA A 50 4.75 -1.42 10.15
C ALA A 50 4.17 -2.17 11.37
N CYS A 51 4.91 -2.24 12.48
CA CYS A 51 4.47 -2.86 13.73
C CYS A 51 3.28 -2.14 14.38
N LEU A 52 3.16 -0.83 14.16
CA LEU A 52 2.02 -0.03 14.62
C LEU A 52 0.83 -0.08 13.64
N GLN A 53 0.92 -0.86 12.56
CA GLN A 53 -0.12 -1.00 11.55
C GLN A 53 -0.42 0.29 10.75
N LEU A 54 0.56 1.19 10.64
CA LEU A 54 0.43 2.52 10.02
C LEU A 54 1.02 2.62 8.60
N LEU A 55 1.51 1.50 8.04
CA LEU A 55 2.30 1.48 6.81
C LEU A 55 1.62 0.63 5.73
N ALA A 56 1.67 1.08 4.48
CA ALA A 56 1.26 0.28 3.34
C ALA A 56 2.26 0.36 2.18
N LEU A 57 2.40 -0.74 1.44
CA LEU A 57 3.20 -0.84 0.22
C LEU A 57 2.28 -0.71 -0.99
N GLY A 58 2.48 0.34 -1.79
CA GLY A 58 1.69 0.56 -2.99
C GLY A 58 2.15 -0.26 -4.19
N SER A 59 1.20 -0.55 -5.08
CA SER A 59 1.46 -1.20 -6.37
C SER A 59 2.38 -0.39 -7.29
N ASP A 60 2.60 0.88 -6.97
CA ASP A 60 3.53 1.80 -7.63
C ASP A 60 4.95 1.75 -7.04
N GLY A 61 5.19 0.93 -6.01
CA GLY A 61 6.46 0.81 -5.31
C GLY A 61 6.70 1.88 -4.24
N CYS A 62 5.72 2.73 -3.96
CA CYS A 62 5.82 3.71 -2.89
C CYS A 62 5.47 3.11 -1.52
N VAL A 63 6.02 3.71 -0.47
CA VAL A 63 5.65 3.44 0.92
C VAL A 63 4.70 4.53 1.36
N TYR A 64 3.49 4.14 1.76
CA TYR A 64 2.44 5.03 2.25
C TYR A 64 2.35 4.92 3.77
N ILE A 65 2.21 6.06 4.43
CA ILE A 65 1.95 6.12 5.87
C ILE A 65 0.55 6.69 6.08
N GLU A 66 -0.19 6.09 7.02
CA GLU A 66 -1.57 6.48 7.37
C GLU A 66 -1.69 7.98 7.68
N GLU A 67 -2.84 8.57 7.34
CA GLU A 67 -3.13 9.98 7.63
C GLU A 67 -2.97 10.31 9.12
N GLY A 68 -2.60 11.55 9.42
CA GLY A 68 -2.36 12.01 10.79
C GLY A 68 -0.99 11.60 11.36
N VAL A 69 -0.24 10.73 10.70
CA VAL A 69 1.14 10.36 11.10
C VAL A 69 2.18 11.31 10.48
N ILE A 70 1.92 11.80 9.27
CA ILE A 70 2.77 12.73 8.51
C ILE A 70 1.94 13.81 7.84
N GLU A 71 2.54 14.98 7.62
CA GLU A 71 1.90 16.14 6.97
C GLU A 71 1.57 15.84 5.50
N PRO A 72 0.39 16.18 4.97
CA PRO A 72 -0.05 15.81 3.62
C PRO A 72 0.60 16.64 2.50
N GLU A 73 1.09 17.84 2.78
CA GLU A 73 1.44 18.83 1.76
C GLU A 73 2.51 18.32 0.78
N GLY A 74 2.19 18.41 -0.52
CA GLY A 74 3.11 18.06 -1.61
C GLY A 74 3.33 16.55 -1.79
N ARG A 75 2.56 15.69 -1.11
CA ARG A 75 2.69 14.24 -1.20
C ARG A 75 1.68 13.63 -2.17
N LYS A 76 2.04 12.47 -2.70
CA LYS A 76 1.10 11.60 -3.39
C LYS A 76 0.19 10.94 -2.36
N GLU A 77 -1.10 11.21 -2.48
CA GLU A 77 -2.15 10.58 -1.68
C GLU A 77 -2.56 9.22 -2.28
N PHE A 78 -2.94 8.29 -1.43
CA PHE A 78 -3.70 7.10 -1.79
C PHE A 78 -4.92 7.00 -0.87
N ARG A 79 -6.10 6.78 -1.45
CA ARG A 79 -7.35 6.49 -0.74
C ARG A 79 -7.90 5.17 -1.24
N GLY A 80 -8.08 4.22 -0.34
CA GLY A 80 -8.54 2.89 -0.69
C GLY A 80 -9.45 2.26 0.35
N TYR A 81 -10.28 1.31 -0.07
CA TYR A 81 -11.14 0.55 0.83
C TYR A 81 -10.66 -0.89 0.99
N ALA A 82 -10.82 -1.44 2.19
CA ALA A 82 -10.40 -2.79 2.50
C ALA A 82 -11.24 -3.82 1.73
N LEU A 83 -10.56 -4.75 1.06
CA LEU A 83 -11.18 -5.94 0.51
C LEU A 83 -11.76 -6.82 1.62
N THR A 84 -12.83 -7.55 1.30
CA THR A 84 -13.34 -8.62 2.16
C THR A 84 -12.33 -9.77 2.15
N PRO A 85 -12.39 -10.69 3.13
CA PRO A 85 -11.56 -11.89 3.11
C PRO A 85 -11.64 -12.66 1.79
N GLN A 86 -12.84 -12.81 1.21
CA GLN A 86 -13.04 -13.55 -0.04
C GLN A 86 -12.50 -12.81 -1.27
N GLU A 87 -12.54 -11.48 -1.28
CA GLU A 87 -11.94 -10.67 -2.35
C GLU A 87 -10.42 -10.65 -2.23
N ALA A 88 -9.90 -10.49 -1.01
CA ALA A 88 -8.47 -10.49 -0.72
C ALA A 88 -7.81 -11.82 -1.12
N GLU A 89 -8.48 -12.96 -0.88
CA GLU A 89 -7.99 -14.27 -1.30
C GLU A 89 -7.83 -14.35 -2.83
N ARG A 90 -8.83 -13.87 -3.59
CA ARG A 90 -8.76 -13.85 -5.06
C ARG A 90 -7.62 -12.97 -5.56
N VAL A 91 -7.50 -11.75 -5.02
CA VAL A 91 -6.43 -10.82 -5.39
C VAL A 91 -5.06 -11.39 -5.00
N ALA A 92 -4.92 -12.03 -3.85
CA ALA A 92 -3.68 -12.67 -3.43
C ALA A 92 -3.28 -13.81 -4.39
N GLN A 93 -4.24 -14.64 -4.83
CA GLN A 93 -3.98 -15.67 -5.84
C GLN A 93 -3.49 -15.09 -7.17
N GLU A 94 -4.09 -13.99 -7.62
CA GLU A 94 -3.67 -13.28 -8.84
C GLU A 94 -2.26 -12.67 -8.70
N ILE A 95 -1.98 -12.03 -7.56
CA ILE A 95 -0.66 -11.48 -7.24
C ILE A 95 0.37 -12.60 -7.21
N HIS A 96 0.11 -13.70 -6.49
CA HIS A 96 1.03 -14.84 -6.43
C HIS A 96 1.34 -15.39 -7.81
N ARG A 97 0.32 -15.63 -8.64
CA ARG A 97 0.51 -16.13 -10.01
C ARG A 97 1.34 -15.17 -10.86
N THR A 98 1.13 -13.87 -10.71
CA THR A 98 1.76 -12.83 -11.54
C THR A 98 3.17 -12.48 -11.06
N ALA A 99 3.40 -12.39 -9.76
CA ALA A 99 4.67 -11.99 -9.16
C ALA A 99 5.80 -12.95 -9.52
N PHE A 100 5.54 -14.27 -9.54
CA PHE A 100 6.53 -15.24 -10.01
C PHE A 100 6.86 -15.05 -11.49
N ASN A 101 5.87 -14.80 -12.34
CA ASN A 101 6.08 -14.55 -13.77
C ASN A 101 6.90 -13.27 -14.00
N VAL A 102 6.61 -12.19 -13.25
CA VAL A 102 7.38 -10.94 -13.32
C VAL A 102 8.82 -11.15 -12.85
N THR A 103 9.02 -11.85 -11.73
CA THR A 103 10.37 -12.10 -11.18
C THR A 103 11.21 -12.94 -12.14
N ILE A 104 10.62 -13.92 -12.82
CA ILE A 104 11.31 -14.70 -13.86
C ILE A 104 11.64 -13.82 -15.07
N ALA A 105 10.67 -13.04 -15.57
CA ALA A 105 10.89 -12.15 -16.71
C ALA A 105 11.99 -11.11 -16.45
N MET A 106 12.11 -10.61 -15.22
CA MET A 106 13.16 -9.67 -14.81
C MET A 106 14.54 -10.32 -14.66
N ARG A 107 14.64 -11.64 -14.45
CA ARG A 107 15.93 -12.35 -14.43
C ARG A 107 16.50 -12.61 -15.82
N LEU A 108 15.67 -12.52 -16.86
CA LEU A 108 16.05 -12.76 -18.25
C LEU A 108 16.50 -11.48 -18.98
N LYS A 109 16.57 -10.36 -18.27
CA LYS A 109 17.17 -9.10 -18.71
C LYS A 109 18.46 -8.87 -17.93
#